data_AF-A0A2V8LP32-F1
#
_entry.id   AF-A0A2V8LP32-F1
#
_cell.length_a   1.000
_cell.length_b   1.000
_cell.length_c   1.000
_cell.angle_alpha   90.00
_cell.angle_beta   90.00
_cell.angle_gamma   90.00
#
_symmetry.space_group_name_H-M   'P 1'
#
loop_
_entity.id
_entity.type
_entity.pdbx_description
1 polymer ?
#
loop_
_entity_poly.entity_id
_entity_poly.type
_entity_poly.pdbx_seq_one_letter_code
_entity_poly.pdbx_strand_id
1 'polypeptide(L)'
;MTRRSYVQLAAIVFAAIMVASLAGVQQGQVAPQTVAIDPDDIGGVVTGPRGPEAGVWVIAETKDTPTRLIKTVVTDDQGRYLLPDLPKGSYDVWVRGYGLVDSLKVKAAPGKTLNLTATPAPSPRAAAEYYPALYWYALMQVPPKSDFPGTGPTGNGISPTMRSQGEWIRNIVNTDGCTGCHQIGGRATREIPETLGSFPNSSAAWERRVQSGQAGGGMLARFNQIGKDRALKMFADWTDRIAGGEYPTVGPPRPQGKERNVVITMWDWADPKTYLHDEITTDKRNPTVNANGPIYGALEASADYLPVVDPVRNSASQVKLTVRDPKTPSEALTPPAKPSPYWGDETIWTSQANAHSFAMDKQGRVWIAARVRQNPTPDWCRENSDHPSAKAFPINQSGRQIQLYDPKSKQVTTVDTCFGTHHINFDYNDTLWFSGGGPVEGWFNTKVYLETKDEKKAQGWTPFILDTNGNGKRDAYVEPDAPLDPTKDKRINAAFYAVAPSTKDGAIWGAGLGMPGFVVRLVP
;
A
#
# COMPACT_ATOMS: atom_id res chain seq x y z
N MET A 1 -50.69 -62.70 27.70
CA MET A 1 -50.81 -61.27 28.07
C MET A 1 -51.74 -60.59 27.08
N THR A 2 -52.79 -59.92 27.57
CA THR A 2 -53.84 -59.31 26.75
C THR A 2 -53.36 -58.05 26.03
N ARG A 3 -53.98 -57.68 24.90
CA ARG A 3 -53.70 -56.47 24.08
C ARG A 3 -53.49 -55.17 24.89
N ARG A 4 -54.13 -55.03 26.06
CA ARG A 4 -53.93 -53.92 27.01
C ARG A 4 -52.49 -53.82 27.55
N SER A 5 -51.81 -54.95 27.76
CA SER A 5 -50.46 -55.03 28.32
C SER A 5 -49.41 -54.47 27.34
N TYR A 6 -49.60 -54.64 26.04
CA TYR A 6 -48.71 -54.11 25.01
C TYR A 6 -48.81 -52.59 24.83
N VAL A 7 -50.02 -52.03 24.97
CA VAL A 7 -50.24 -50.58 24.88
C VAL A 7 -49.65 -49.84 26.08
N GLN A 8 -49.77 -50.41 27.28
CA GLN A 8 -49.16 -49.84 28.49
C GLN A 8 -47.63 -49.88 28.44
N LEU A 9 -47.05 -50.98 27.93
CA LEU A 9 -45.60 -51.08 27.76
C LEU A 9 -45.08 -50.06 26.71
N ALA A 10 -45.79 -49.91 25.59
CA ALA A 10 -45.42 -48.94 24.56
C ALA A 10 -45.51 -47.49 25.05
N ALA A 11 -46.53 -47.15 25.85
CA ALA A 11 -46.68 -45.81 26.43
C ALA A 11 -45.56 -45.49 27.43
N ILE A 12 -45.15 -46.46 28.25
CA ILE A 12 -44.05 -46.30 29.22
C ILE A 12 -42.71 -46.11 28.49
N VAL A 13 -42.46 -46.91 27.45
CA VAL A 13 -41.23 -46.78 26.64
C VAL A 13 -41.20 -45.44 25.91
N PHE A 14 -42.32 -44.99 25.35
CA PHE A 14 -42.40 -43.69 24.67
C PHE A 14 -42.22 -42.52 25.63
N ALA A 15 -42.79 -42.60 26.84
CA ALA A 15 -42.59 -41.60 27.88
C ALA A 15 -41.13 -41.57 28.39
N ALA A 16 -40.49 -42.74 28.54
CA ALA A 16 -39.10 -42.83 28.94
C ALA A 16 -38.14 -42.25 27.86
N ILE A 17 -38.43 -42.49 26.58
CA ILE A 17 -37.67 -41.91 25.46
C ILE A 17 -37.87 -40.39 25.41
N MET A 18 -39.10 -39.88 25.60
CA MET A 18 -39.38 -38.44 25.66
C MET A 18 -38.64 -37.75 26.82
N VAL A 19 -38.66 -38.32 28.02
CA VAL A 19 -37.96 -37.77 29.19
C VAL A 19 -36.43 -37.82 29.02
N ALA A 20 -35.89 -38.91 28.45
CA ALA A 20 -34.47 -39.01 28.12
C ALA A 20 -34.05 -38.01 27.03
N SER A 21 -34.91 -37.76 26.05
CA SER A 21 -34.65 -36.75 24.99
C SER A 21 -34.74 -35.31 25.51
N LEU A 22 -35.58 -35.02 26.51
CA LEU A 22 -35.66 -33.71 27.15
C LEU A 22 -34.49 -33.45 28.12
N ALA A 23 -33.99 -34.49 28.80
CA ALA A 23 -32.81 -34.40 29.67
C ALA A 23 -31.50 -34.22 28.88
N GLY A 24 -31.40 -34.81 27.67
CA GLY A 24 -30.25 -34.62 26.77
C GLY A 24 -30.15 -33.22 26.15
N VAL A 25 -31.28 -32.49 26.05
CA VAL A 25 -31.31 -31.11 25.52
C VAL A 25 -30.85 -30.09 26.57
N GLN A 26 -30.98 -30.37 27.87
CA GLN A 26 -30.48 -29.50 28.94
C GLN A 26 -28.97 -29.64 29.22
N GLN A 27 -28.33 -30.75 28.82
CA GLN A 27 -26.87 -30.95 28.97
C GLN A 27 -26.03 -30.30 27.85
N GLY A 28 -26.66 -29.66 26.86
CA GLY A 28 -25.98 -28.96 25.76
C GLY A 28 -25.76 -27.45 25.97
N GLN A 29 -26.21 -26.88 27.10
CA GLN A 29 -25.78 -25.53 27.49
C GLN A 29 -24.36 -25.62 28.05
N VAL A 30 -23.37 -25.62 27.16
CA VAL A 30 -21.98 -25.32 27.50
C VAL A 30 -22.00 -24.00 28.26
N ALA A 31 -21.73 -24.04 29.56
CA ALA A 31 -21.52 -22.84 30.34
C ALA A 31 -20.51 -21.97 29.59
N PRO A 32 -20.73 -20.65 29.41
CA PRO A 32 -19.80 -19.80 28.68
C PRO A 32 -18.43 -19.96 29.34
N GLN A 33 -17.50 -20.62 28.64
CA GLN A 33 -16.14 -20.73 29.10
C GLN A 33 -15.60 -19.31 29.20
N THR A 34 -15.37 -18.86 30.43
CA THR A 34 -14.82 -17.55 30.72
C THR A 34 -13.49 -17.42 29.99
N VAL A 35 -13.40 -16.47 29.05
CA VAL A 35 -12.13 -16.12 28.41
C VAL A 35 -11.19 -15.64 29.51
N ALA A 36 -10.02 -16.25 29.61
CA ALA A 36 -8.99 -15.78 30.51
C ALA A 36 -8.53 -14.40 30.03
N ILE A 37 -8.58 -13.42 30.92
CA ILE A 37 -8.13 -12.05 30.69
C ILE A 37 -7.18 -11.67 31.82
N ASP A 38 -6.20 -10.84 31.51
CA ASP A 38 -5.37 -10.16 32.50
C ASP A 38 -5.80 -8.67 32.64
N PRO A 39 -5.11 -7.83 33.46
CA PRO A 39 -5.52 -6.46 33.72
C PRO A 39 -5.51 -5.51 32.52
N ASP A 40 -4.78 -5.81 31.44
CA ASP A 40 -4.69 -5.00 30.24
C ASP A 40 -5.43 -5.60 29.03
N ASP A 41 -6.21 -6.65 29.26
CA ASP A 41 -7.06 -7.29 28.26
C ASP A 41 -8.52 -6.81 28.29
N ILE A 42 -9.20 -6.91 27.14
CA ILE A 42 -10.67 -7.02 27.10
C ILE A 42 -11.03 -8.33 26.39
N GLY A 43 -11.80 -9.20 27.04
CA GLY A 43 -12.16 -10.48 26.47
C GLY A 43 -13.62 -10.85 26.69
N GLY A 44 -14.14 -11.80 25.93
CA GLY A 44 -15.49 -12.28 26.10
C GLY A 44 -15.98 -13.10 24.91
N VAL A 45 -17.30 -13.23 24.81
CA VAL A 45 -17.96 -14.02 23.76
C VAL A 45 -18.85 -13.12 22.91
N VAL A 46 -18.73 -13.27 21.59
CA VAL A 46 -19.68 -12.73 20.63
C VAL A 46 -20.74 -13.77 20.32
N THR A 47 -22.00 -13.38 20.42
CA THR A 47 -23.15 -14.22 20.05
C THR A 47 -23.96 -13.58 18.93
N GLY A 48 -24.49 -14.39 18.04
CA GLY A 48 -25.45 -14.01 17.01
C GLY A 48 -26.76 -14.80 17.15
N PRO A 49 -27.69 -14.66 16.20
CA PRO A 49 -29.00 -15.32 16.27
C PRO A 49 -28.95 -16.86 16.29
N ARG A 50 -27.82 -17.46 15.92
CA ARG A 50 -27.62 -18.91 15.83
C ARG A 50 -26.67 -19.46 16.90
N GLY A 51 -26.37 -18.69 17.94
CA GLY A 51 -25.41 -19.06 18.99
C GLY A 51 -24.10 -18.29 18.85
N PRO A 52 -22.95 -18.87 19.26
CA PRO A 52 -21.66 -18.19 19.15
C PRO A 52 -21.33 -17.76 17.72
N GLU A 53 -20.81 -16.54 17.56
CA GLU A 53 -20.52 -15.97 16.25
C GLU A 53 -19.02 -16.08 15.93
N ALA A 54 -18.66 -17.04 15.08
CA ALA A 54 -17.28 -17.32 14.72
C ALA A 54 -16.76 -16.48 13.53
N GLY A 55 -15.46 -16.19 13.53
CA GLY A 55 -14.78 -15.52 12.43
C GLY A 55 -15.25 -14.08 12.20
N VAL A 56 -15.66 -13.38 13.26
CA VAL A 56 -16.02 -11.94 13.20
C VAL A 56 -14.97 -11.12 13.90
N TRP A 57 -14.80 -9.88 13.47
CA TRP A 57 -13.86 -8.94 14.05
C TRP A 57 -14.48 -8.27 15.27
N VAL A 58 -13.74 -8.27 16.38
CA VAL A 58 -14.01 -7.40 17.53
C VAL A 58 -13.01 -6.27 17.48
N ILE A 59 -13.52 -5.04 17.41
CA ILE A 59 -12.74 -3.83 17.19
C ILE A 59 -12.88 -2.96 18.43
N ALA A 60 -11.76 -2.54 19.01
CA ALA A 60 -11.68 -1.56 20.08
C ALA A 60 -10.96 -0.30 19.59
N GLU A 61 -11.59 0.86 19.76
CA GLU A 61 -11.06 2.16 19.35
C GLU A 61 -10.96 3.10 20.56
N THR A 62 -9.84 3.81 20.69
CA THR A 62 -9.68 4.86 21.69
C THR A 62 -8.95 6.09 21.14
N LYS A 63 -9.20 7.23 21.78
CA LYS A 63 -8.48 8.50 21.59
C LYS A 63 -7.78 8.94 22.88
N ASP A 64 -7.74 8.09 23.90
CA ASP A 64 -7.10 8.39 25.19
C ASP A 64 -5.57 8.20 25.14
N THR A 65 -5.05 7.60 24.07
CA THR A 65 -3.62 7.47 23.77
C THR A 65 -3.08 8.69 23.02
N PRO A 66 -1.74 8.93 23.03
CA PRO A 66 -1.15 10.08 22.34
C PRO A 66 -1.45 10.19 20.84
N THR A 67 -1.76 9.08 20.17
CA THR A 67 -2.45 9.07 18.87
C THR A 67 -3.64 8.12 18.90
N ARG A 68 -4.61 8.30 18.00
CA ARG A 68 -5.77 7.40 17.89
C ARG A 68 -5.30 5.96 17.71
N LEU A 69 -5.84 5.07 18.52
CA LEU A 69 -5.50 3.65 18.54
C LEU A 69 -6.72 2.81 18.21
N ILE A 70 -6.56 1.86 17.30
CA ILE A 70 -7.56 0.82 17.02
C ILE A 70 -6.89 -0.54 17.15
N LYS A 71 -7.47 -1.44 17.95
CA LYS A 71 -7.07 -2.85 18.03
C LYS A 71 -8.21 -3.74 17.56
N THR A 72 -7.90 -4.67 16.67
CA THR A 72 -8.86 -5.60 16.07
C THR A 72 -8.38 -7.03 16.24
N VAL A 73 -9.28 -7.90 16.69
CA VAL A 73 -9.06 -9.35 16.82
C VAL A 73 -10.20 -10.11 16.18
N VAL A 74 -10.05 -11.43 16.04
CA VAL A 74 -11.07 -12.28 15.41
C VAL A 74 -11.58 -13.31 16.41
N THR A 75 -12.88 -13.56 16.39
CA THR A 75 -13.50 -14.60 17.23
C THR A 75 -13.17 -16.01 16.76
N ASP A 76 -12.98 -16.93 17.70
CA ASP A 76 -12.81 -18.36 17.43
C ASP A 76 -14.13 -19.09 17.10
N ASP A 77 -14.09 -20.43 16.97
CA ASP A 77 -15.28 -21.25 16.66
C ASP A 77 -16.38 -21.17 17.73
N GLN A 78 -16.02 -20.78 18.95
CA GLN A 78 -16.92 -20.61 20.07
C GLN A 78 -17.28 -19.13 20.29
N GLY A 79 -17.00 -18.26 19.32
CA GLY A 79 -17.28 -16.83 19.41
C GLY A 79 -16.40 -16.09 20.42
N ARG A 80 -15.39 -16.73 20.99
CA ARG A 80 -14.52 -16.12 22.02
C ARG A 80 -13.52 -15.19 21.36
N TYR A 81 -13.21 -14.08 22.03
CA TYR A 81 -12.18 -13.14 21.62
C TYR A 81 -11.41 -12.61 22.81
N LEU A 82 -10.18 -12.16 22.55
CA LEU A 82 -9.32 -11.45 23.48
C LEU A 82 -8.68 -10.28 22.72
N LEU A 83 -8.89 -9.05 23.17
CA LEU A 83 -8.17 -7.86 22.74
C LEU A 83 -7.00 -7.66 23.72
N PRO A 84 -5.76 -8.01 23.33
CA PRO A 84 -4.65 -8.04 24.27
C PRO A 84 -3.95 -6.69 24.43
N ASP A 85 -3.15 -6.53 25.48
CA ASP A 85 -2.17 -5.46 25.66
C ASP A 85 -2.74 -4.06 25.34
N LEU A 86 -3.90 -3.72 25.91
CA LEU A 86 -4.55 -2.44 25.69
C LEU A 86 -4.02 -1.38 26.68
N PRO A 87 -3.49 -0.24 26.19
CA PRO A 87 -3.16 0.88 27.07
C PRO A 87 -4.34 1.31 27.93
N LYS A 88 -4.06 1.84 29.12
CA LYS A 88 -5.12 2.38 30.00
C LYS A 88 -5.92 3.45 29.26
N GLY A 89 -7.23 3.26 29.20
CA GLY A 89 -8.15 4.19 28.54
C GLY A 89 -9.56 3.63 28.48
N SER A 90 -10.46 4.44 27.93
CA SER A 90 -11.82 4.07 27.56
C SER A 90 -11.88 3.74 26.07
N TYR A 91 -12.50 2.62 25.73
CA TYR A 91 -12.60 2.11 24.37
C TYR A 91 -14.05 2.02 23.93
N ASP A 92 -14.32 2.41 22.69
CA ASP A 92 -15.52 1.95 21.97
C ASP A 92 -15.25 0.58 21.39
N VAL A 93 -16.03 -0.43 21.80
CA VAL A 93 -15.88 -1.82 21.34
C VAL A 93 -17.11 -2.26 20.55
N TRP A 94 -16.92 -2.83 19.37
CA TRP A 94 -18.02 -3.35 18.54
C TRP A 94 -17.60 -4.55 17.69
N VAL A 95 -18.60 -5.20 17.10
CA VAL A 95 -18.44 -6.37 16.24
C VAL A 95 -18.68 -5.97 14.78
N ARG A 96 -17.84 -6.47 13.88
CA ARG A 96 -18.00 -6.40 12.42
C ARG A 96 -17.79 -7.79 11.82
N GLY A 97 -18.49 -8.12 10.73
CA GLY A 97 -18.26 -9.38 10.03
C GLY A 97 -18.92 -9.43 8.66
N TYR A 98 -18.41 -10.27 7.76
CA TYR A 98 -19.08 -10.52 6.49
C TYR A 98 -20.42 -11.22 6.74
N GLY A 99 -21.48 -10.73 6.08
CA GLY A 99 -22.87 -11.15 6.34
C GLY A 99 -23.56 -10.40 7.48
N LEU A 100 -22.87 -9.46 8.13
CA LEU A 100 -23.37 -8.64 9.24
C LEU A 100 -23.33 -7.15 8.88
N VAL A 101 -23.84 -6.33 9.78
CA VAL A 101 -23.52 -4.89 9.88
C VAL A 101 -22.81 -4.63 11.20
N ASP A 102 -22.22 -3.45 11.37
CA ASP A 102 -21.61 -3.08 12.65
C ASP A 102 -22.64 -3.19 13.80
N SER A 103 -22.22 -3.80 14.90
CA SER A 103 -23.00 -3.77 16.14
C SER A 103 -22.99 -2.37 16.75
N LEU A 104 -23.85 -2.16 17.75
CA LEU A 104 -23.71 -0.98 18.62
C LEU A 104 -22.33 -0.98 19.27
N LYS A 105 -21.74 0.21 19.38
CA LYS A 105 -20.50 0.45 20.14
C LYS A 105 -20.81 0.43 21.63
N VAL A 106 -20.03 -0.34 22.39
CA VAL A 106 -20.12 -0.46 23.85
C VAL A 106 -18.84 0.08 24.46
N LYS A 107 -18.97 0.92 25.49
CA LYS A 107 -17.81 1.43 26.24
C LYS A 107 -17.24 0.34 27.15
N ALA A 108 -15.93 0.16 27.12
CA ALA A 108 -15.20 -0.72 28.02
C ALA A 108 -13.80 -0.17 28.34
N ALA A 109 -13.20 -0.69 29.40
CA ALA A 109 -11.83 -0.42 29.80
C ALA A 109 -11.08 -1.75 29.95
N PRO A 110 -9.73 -1.76 29.87
CA PRO A 110 -8.94 -2.97 30.11
C PRO A 110 -9.22 -3.62 31.47
N GLY A 111 -9.02 -4.94 31.56
CA GLY A 111 -9.35 -5.79 32.70
C GLY A 111 -10.82 -6.15 32.81
N LYS A 112 -11.60 -6.07 31.71
CA LYS A 112 -13.05 -6.32 31.71
C LYS A 112 -13.43 -7.49 30.80
N THR A 113 -14.30 -8.34 31.32
CA THR A 113 -15.07 -9.28 30.50
C THR A 113 -16.24 -8.54 29.86
N LEU A 114 -16.36 -8.62 28.53
CA LEU A 114 -17.39 -7.97 27.75
C LEU A 114 -17.99 -8.97 26.76
N ASN A 115 -19.26 -9.33 26.94
CA ASN A 115 -19.99 -10.10 25.94
C ASN A 115 -20.64 -9.14 24.94
N LEU A 116 -20.62 -9.51 23.67
CA LEU A 116 -21.14 -8.69 22.57
C LEU A 116 -22.16 -9.49 21.75
N THR A 117 -23.05 -8.75 21.10
CA THR A 117 -24.04 -9.32 20.18
C THR A 117 -23.76 -8.83 18.77
N ALA A 118 -23.58 -9.78 17.84
CA ALA A 118 -23.45 -9.50 16.42
C ALA A 118 -24.81 -9.06 15.83
N THR A 119 -24.80 -8.06 14.94
CA THR A 119 -26.01 -7.57 14.27
C THR A 119 -26.12 -8.15 12.86
N PRO A 120 -27.12 -9.00 12.58
CA PRO A 120 -27.35 -9.50 11.23
C PRO A 120 -27.62 -8.36 10.25
N ALA A 121 -27.10 -8.47 9.03
CA ALA A 121 -27.45 -7.51 8.00
C ALA A 121 -28.94 -7.64 7.62
N PRO A 122 -29.67 -6.53 7.42
CA PRO A 122 -31.09 -6.56 7.06
C PRO A 122 -31.33 -7.09 5.64
N SER A 123 -30.30 -7.16 4.81
CA SER A 123 -30.34 -7.77 3.47
C SER A 123 -28.93 -8.17 3.01
N PRO A 124 -28.81 -9.05 1.99
CA PRO A 124 -27.51 -9.35 1.38
C PRO A 124 -26.78 -8.11 0.86
N ARG A 125 -27.51 -7.14 0.29
CA ARG A 125 -26.93 -5.87 -0.16
C ARG A 125 -26.37 -5.05 0.99
N ALA A 126 -27.09 -4.98 2.13
CA ALA A 126 -26.59 -4.29 3.32
C ALA A 126 -25.34 -4.97 3.90
N ALA A 127 -25.20 -6.30 3.78
CA ALA A 127 -23.97 -6.99 4.14
C ALA A 127 -22.80 -6.64 3.19
N ALA A 128 -23.09 -6.49 1.89
CA ALA A 128 -22.07 -6.19 0.88
C ALA A 128 -21.41 -4.82 1.07
N GLU A 129 -22.07 -3.88 1.75
CA GLU A 129 -21.49 -2.60 2.17
C GLU A 129 -20.23 -2.75 3.03
N TYR A 130 -20.07 -3.89 3.71
CA TYR A 130 -18.92 -4.20 4.55
C TYR A 130 -17.88 -5.09 3.85
N TYR A 131 -18.11 -5.48 2.59
CA TYR A 131 -17.14 -6.25 1.82
C TYR A 131 -15.94 -5.38 1.43
N PRO A 132 -14.75 -5.98 1.22
CA PRO A 132 -13.60 -5.23 0.74
C PRO A 132 -13.91 -4.48 -0.54
N ALA A 133 -13.33 -3.30 -0.72
CA ALA A 133 -13.49 -2.48 -1.92
C ALA A 133 -13.25 -3.28 -3.22
N LEU A 134 -12.31 -4.22 -3.19
CA LEU A 134 -11.99 -5.06 -4.33
C LEU A 134 -13.16 -5.93 -4.84
N TYR A 135 -14.11 -6.33 -3.97
CA TYR A 135 -15.29 -7.09 -4.39
C TYR A 135 -16.23 -6.22 -5.23
N TRP A 136 -16.39 -4.95 -4.85
CA TRP A 136 -17.12 -3.96 -5.63
C TRP A 136 -16.39 -3.66 -6.94
N TYR A 137 -15.06 -3.55 -6.89
CA TYR A 137 -14.28 -3.28 -8.09
C TYR A 137 -14.28 -4.45 -9.08
N ALA A 138 -14.38 -5.69 -8.60
CA ALA A 138 -14.48 -6.89 -9.44
C ALA A 138 -15.74 -6.93 -10.32
N LEU A 139 -16.75 -6.11 -10.04
CA LEU A 139 -17.92 -5.94 -10.92
C LEU A 139 -17.56 -5.21 -12.22
N MET A 140 -16.41 -4.54 -12.30
CA MET A 140 -15.95 -3.80 -13.48
C MET A 140 -15.86 -4.69 -14.72
N GLN A 141 -16.46 -4.27 -15.83
CA GLN A 141 -16.36 -4.96 -17.11
C GLN A 141 -15.30 -4.30 -17.99
N VAL A 142 -14.10 -4.88 -18.01
CA VAL A 142 -13.02 -4.41 -18.89
C VAL A 142 -13.30 -4.75 -20.36
N PRO A 143 -12.82 -3.96 -21.35
CA PRO A 143 -12.97 -4.28 -22.77
C PRO A 143 -12.49 -5.71 -23.08
N PRO A 144 -13.20 -6.51 -23.88
CA PRO A 144 -12.84 -7.89 -24.16
C PRO A 144 -11.52 -7.97 -24.94
N LYS A 145 -10.86 -9.15 -24.90
CA LYS A 145 -9.59 -9.37 -25.63
C LYS A 145 -9.70 -9.12 -27.13
N SER A 146 -10.89 -9.31 -27.73
CA SER A 146 -11.17 -9.05 -29.14
C SER A 146 -11.09 -7.58 -29.54
N ASP A 147 -11.08 -6.65 -28.59
CA ASP A 147 -10.95 -5.21 -28.86
C ASP A 147 -9.49 -4.78 -29.08
N PHE A 148 -8.53 -5.71 -28.97
CA PHE A 148 -7.10 -5.42 -29.04
C PHE A 148 -6.42 -6.08 -30.25
N PRO A 149 -5.48 -5.39 -30.92
CA PRO A 149 -5.00 -4.04 -30.64
C PRO A 149 -6.08 -2.96 -30.89
N GLY A 150 -5.97 -1.82 -30.19
CA GLY A 150 -6.91 -0.71 -30.36
C GLY A 150 -6.96 -0.20 -31.80
N THR A 151 -8.11 0.34 -32.21
CA THR A 151 -8.35 0.82 -33.59
C THR A 151 -8.53 2.34 -33.68
N GLY A 152 -8.25 3.06 -32.59
CA GLY A 152 -8.26 4.52 -32.52
C GLY A 152 -9.66 5.14 -32.35
N PRO A 153 -9.73 6.48 -32.30
CA PRO A 153 -10.98 7.21 -32.02
C PRO A 153 -12.10 6.97 -33.02
N THR A 154 -11.78 6.70 -34.29
CA THR A 154 -12.75 6.38 -35.35
C THR A 154 -13.15 4.91 -35.40
N GLY A 155 -12.48 4.05 -34.63
CA GLY A 155 -12.79 2.63 -34.47
C GLY A 155 -13.45 2.35 -33.13
N ASN A 156 -12.84 1.48 -32.33
CA ASN A 156 -13.35 1.08 -31.01
C ASN A 156 -13.01 2.05 -29.87
N GLY A 157 -12.37 3.19 -30.18
CA GLY A 157 -12.02 4.22 -29.20
C GLY A 157 -10.85 3.87 -28.29
N ILE A 158 -10.13 2.78 -28.54
CA ILE A 158 -8.91 2.37 -27.82
C ILE A 158 -7.70 2.80 -28.65
N SER A 159 -6.68 3.37 -28.01
CA SER A 159 -5.44 3.76 -28.69
C SER A 159 -4.79 2.56 -29.40
N PRO A 160 -4.32 2.71 -30.66
CA PRO A 160 -3.57 1.67 -31.35
C PRO A 160 -2.27 1.25 -30.66
N THR A 161 -1.77 2.06 -29.71
CA THR A 161 -0.61 1.70 -28.88
C THR A 161 -0.95 0.65 -27.84
N MET A 162 -2.23 0.49 -27.45
CA MET A 162 -2.67 -0.58 -26.56
C MET A 162 -2.81 -1.87 -27.36
N ARG A 163 -1.83 -2.75 -27.23
CA ARG A 163 -1.71 -3.99 -28.03
C ARG A 163 -2.49 -5.16 -27.45
N SER A 164 -2.82 -5.12 -26.15
CA SER A 164 -3.51 -6.21 -25.47
C SER A 164 -4.44 -5.74 -24.34
N GLN A 165 -5.38 -6.59 -23.94
CA GLN A 165 -6.21 -6.36 -22.76
C GLN A 165 -5.39 -6.26 -21.46
N GLY A 166 -4.30 -7.03 -21.35
CA GLY A 166 -3.40 -6.94 -20.20
C GLY A 166 -2.76 -5.56 -20.10
N GLU A 167 -2.41 -4.97 -21.24
CA GLU A 167 -1.83 -3.63 -21.30
C GLU A 167 -2.87 -2.58 -20.89
N TRP A 168 -4.12 -2.71 -21.36
CA TRP A 168 -5.23 -1.88 -20.86
C TRP A 168 -5.38 -1.98 -19.34
N ILE A 169 -5.46 -3.21 -18.80
CA ILE A 169 -5.60 -3.45 -17.36
C ILE A 169 -4.47 -2.75 -16.61
N ARG A 170 -3.22 -2.96 -17.03
CA ARG A 170 -2.06 -2.30 -16.41
C ARG A 170 -2.17 -0.79 -16.43
N ASN A 171 -2.54 -0.21 -17.58
CA ASN A 171 -2.43 1.23 -17.82
C ASN A 171 -3.59 2.06 -17.21
N ILE A 172 -4.76 1.48 -16.96
CA ILE A 172 -5.90 2.24 -16.42
C ILE A 172 -6.59 1.59 -15.22
N VAL A 173 -6.66 0.27 -15.20
CA VAL A 173 -7.36 -0.46 -14.14
C VAL A 173 -6.43 -0.66 -12.94
N ASN A 174 -5.15 -0.98 -13.18
CA ASN A 174 -4.25 -1.50 -12.17
C ASN A 174 -3.00 -0.61 -11.95
N THR A 175 -1.80 -1.22 -11.97
CA THR A 175 -0.53 -0.70 -11.43
C THR A 175 -0.12 0.69 -11.92
N ASP A 176 -0.31 1.01 -13.20
CA ASP A 176 0.04 2.32 -13.76
C ASP A 176 -1.19 3.24 -13.94
N GLY A 177 -2.30 2.85 -13.33
CA GLY A 177 -3.59 3.53 -13.41
C GLY A 177 -4.15 3.75 -12.01
N CYS A 178 -5.40 3.37 -11.81
CA CYS A 178 -6.14 3.80 -10.63
C CYS A 178 -5.74 3.10 -9.32
N THR A 179 -5.58 1.77 -9.29
CA THR A 179 -5.42 1.05 -8.01
C THR A 179 -4.05 1.19 -7.35
N GLY A 180 -3.05 1.73 -8.05
CA GLY A 180 -1.76 2.05 -7.44
C GLY A 180 -1.87 3.16 -6.39
N CYS A 181 -2.80 4.11 -6.58
CA CYS A 181 -2.93 5.31 -5.73
C CYS A 181 -4.30 5.44 -5.06
N HIS A 182 -5.32 4.72 -5.53
CA HIS A 182 -6.69 4.87 -5.08
C HIS A 182 -7.31 3.55 -4.66
N GLN A 183 -8.02 3.56 -3.54
CA GLN A 183 -8.89 2.44 -3.15
C GLN A 183 -10.15 2.43 -4.03
N ILE A 184 -10.04 1.84 -5.22
CA ILE A 184 -11.19 1.67 -6.13
C ILE A 184 -12.14 0.61 -5.59
N GLY A 185 -13.44 0.91 -5.63
CA GLY A 185 -14.51 0.07 -5.11
C GLY A 185 -14.96 0.41 -3.68
N GLY A 186 -14.28 1.35 -3.02
CA GLY A 186 -14.84 2.02 -1.85
C GLY A 186 -16.02 2.91 -2.23
N ARG A 187 -16.86 3.30 -1.26
CA ARG A 187 -18.04 4.11 -1.53
C ARG A 187 -17.74 5.40 -2.32
N ALA A 188 -16.69 6.12 -1.92
CA ALA A 188 -16.26 7.35 -2.58
C ALA A 188 -15.83 7.18 -4.04
N THR A 189 -15.42 5.98 -4.46
CA THR A 189 -14.93 5.70 -5.81
C THR A 189 -15.93 4.92 -6.67
N ARG A 190 -16.81 4.10 -6.07
CA ARG A 190 -17.83 3.35 -6.81
C ARG A 190 -19.11 4.16 -7.08
N GLU A 191 -19.46 5.10 -6.20
CA GLU A 191 -20.56 6.07 -6.37
C GLU A 191 -19.99 7.42 -6.81
N ILE A 192 -20.81 8.34 -7.35
CA ILE A 192 -20.43 9.76 -7.58
C ILE A 192 -20.86 10.62 -6.38
N PRO A 193 -19.93 11.19 -5.58
CA PRO A 193 -20.27 12.11 -4.52
C PRO A 193 -20.99 13.36 -5.04
N GLU A 194 -22.05 13.79 -4.33
CA GLU A 194 -22.80 15.01 -4.64
C GLU A 194 -21.90 16.26 -4.65
N THR A 195 -20.83 16.26 -3.85
CA THR A 195 -19.84 17.35 -3.76
C THR A 195 -19.06 17.58 -5.06
N LEU A 196 -19.08 16.64 -6.01
CA LEU A 196 -18.52 16.87 -7.35
C LEU A 196 -19.43 17.73 -8.23
N GLY A 197 -20.71 17.84 -7.91
CA GLY A 197 -21.73 18.55 -8.68
C GLY A 197 -22.66 17.62 -9.46
N SER A 198 -23.46 18.22 -10.35
CA SER A 198 -24.42 17.50 -11.20
C SER A 198 -23.93 17.44 -12.65
N PHE A 199 -24.18 16.32 -13.30
CA PHE A 199 -23.67 16.02 -14.65
C PHE A 199 -24.76 15.42 -15.53
N PRO A 200 -24.69 15.61 -16.85
CA PRO A 200 -25.68 15.04 -17.78
C PRO A 200 -25.66 13.51 -17.84
N ASN A 201 -24.54 12.87 -17.47
CA ASN A 201 -24.37 11.43 -17.38
C ASN A 201 -23.12 11.07 -16.57
N SER A 202 -22.98 9.79 -16.21
CA SER A 202 -21.87 9.30 -15.40
C SER A 202 -20.51 9.35 -16.10
N SER A 203 -20.45 9.33 -17.44
CA SER A 203 -19.17 9.53 -18.16
C SER A 203 -18.62 10.95 -17.95
N ALA A 204 -19.48 11.96 -18.02
CA ALA A 204 -19.11 13.34 -17.72
C ALA A 204 -18.74 13.53 -16.24
N ALA A 205 -19.44 12.84 -15.32
CA ALA A 205 -19.08 12.84 -13.90
C ALA A 205 -17.69 12.22 -13.65
N TRP A 206 -17.37 11.11 -14.31
CA TRP A 206 -16.05 10.47 -14.24
C TRP A 206 -14.93 11.35 -14.82
N GLU A 207 -15.19 12.03 -15.94
CA GLU A 207 -14.22 12.98 -16.50
C GLU A 207 -13.91 14.12 -15.51
N ARG A 208 -14.94 14.70 -14.88
CA ARG A 208 -14.75 15.73 -13.85
C ARG A 208 -14.04 15.18 -12.60
N ARG A 209 -14.33 13.93 -12.21
CA ARG A 209 -13.66 13.26 -11.08
C ARG A 209 -12.16 13.16 -11.30
N VAL A 210 -11.74 12.61 -12.43
CA VAL A 210 -10.31 12.37 -12.69
C VAL A 210 -9.50 13.67 -12.80
N GLN A 211 -10.15 14.82 -12.92
CA GLN A 211 -9.49 16.13 -12.90
C GLN A 211 -9.32 16.71 -11.48
N SER A 212 -9.81 16.04 -10.44
CA SER A 212 -9.84 16.62 -9.08
C SER A 212 -8.44 16.66 -8.44
N GLY A 213 -8.06 17.81 -7.89
CA GLY A 213 -6.79 17.99 -7.18
C GLY A 213 -5.58 18.13 -8.10
N GLN A 214 -4.38 18.17 -7.50
CA GLN A 214 -3.11 18.44 -8.18
C GLN A 214 -2.70 17.32 -9.16
N ALA A 215 -3.01 16.06 -8.85
CA ALA A 215 -2.79 14.93 -9.77
C ALA A 215 -3.76 14.90 -10.97
N GLY A 216 -4.82 15.72 -10.96
CA GLY A 216 -5.92 15.62 -11.92
C GLY A 216 -5.51 15.81 -13.38
N GLY A 217 -4.55 16.70 -13.64
CA GLY A 217 -4.02 16.90 -14.99
C GLY A 217 -3.32 15.65 -15.52
N GLY A 218 -2.50 15.00 -14.69
CA GLY A 218 -1.80 13.76 -15.05
C GLY A 218 -2.75 12.58 -15.24
N MET A 219 -3.75 12.44 -14.36
CA MET A 219 -4.78 11.42 -14.49
C MET A 219 -5.58 11.57 -15.79
N LEU A 220 -6.00 12.80 -16.15
CA LEU A 220 -6.69 13.02 -17.42
C LEU A 220 -5.80 12.76 -18.64
N ALA A 221 -4.53 13.17 -18.59
CA ALA A 221 -3.57 12.89 -19.66
C ALA A 221 -3.44 11.38 -19.90
N ARG A 222 -3.47 10.57 -18.84
CA ARG A 222 -3.47 9.12 -18.94
C ARG A 222 -4.69 8.58 -19.68
N PHE A 223 -5.89 9.06 -19.36
CA PHE A 223 -7.11 8.69 -20.09
C PHE A 223 -7.00 9.05 -21.58
N ASN A 224 -6.48 10.24 -21.90
CA ASN A 224 -6.28 10.67 -23.29
C ASN A 224 -5.34 9.75 -24.07
N GLN A 225 -4.27 9.25 -23.45
CA GLN A 225 -3.27 8.39 -24.11
C GLN A 225 -3.83 7.01 -24.51
N ILE A 226 -4.78 6.47 -23.74
CA ILE A 226 -5.23 5.08 -23.92
C ILE A 226 -6.57 4.95 -24.67
N GLY A 227 -7.35 6.03 -24.73
CA GLY A 227 -8.72 6.00 -25.25
C GLY A 227 -9.73 6.52 -24.23
N LYS A 228 -9.78 7.84 -24.05
CA LYS A 228 -10.55 8.51 -22.98
C LYS A 228 -12.01 8.07 -22.95
N ASP A 229 -12.73 8.20 -24.07
CA ASP A 229 -14.17 7.93 -24.11
C ASP A 229 -14.48 6.46 -23.81
N ARG A 230 -13.64 5.52 -24.29
CA ARG A 230 -13.78 4.10 -23.97
C ARG A 230 -13.55 3.82 -22.49
N ALA A 231 -12.55 4.45 -21.88
CA ALA A 231 -12.26 4.31 -20.45
C ALA A 231 -13.35 4.93 -19.58
N LEU A 232 -13.80 6.15 -19.88
CA LEU A 232 -14.87 6.82 -19.15
C LEU A 232 -16.18 6.03 -19.19
N LYS A 233 -16.55 5.49 -20.35
CA LYS A 233 -17.73 4.62 -20.48
C LYS A 233 -17.64 3.37 -19.63
N MET A 234 -16.47 2.74 -19.55
CA MET A 234 -16.24 1.56 -18.71
C MET A 234 -16.49 1.87 -17.22
N PHE A 235 -15.92 2.97 -16.71
CA PHE A 235 -16.14 3.38 -15.33
C PHE A 235 -17.57 3.87 -15.06
N ALA A 236 -18.18 4.56 -16.02
CA ALA A 236 -19.56 5.02 -15.95
C ALA A 236 -20.53 3.83 -15.87
N ASP A 237 -20.39 2.83 -16.74
CA ASP A 237 -21.20 1.61 -16.70
C ASP A 237 -21.11 0.92 -15.34
N TRP A 238 -19.91 0.77 -14.79
CA TRP A 238 -19.72 0.16 -13.47
C TRP A 238 -20.43 0.93 -12.36
N THR A 239 -20.31 2.26 -12.33
CA THR A 239 -21.03 3.10 -11.36
C THR A 239 -22.54 3.06 -11.57
N ASP A 240 -23.02 3.09 -12.81
CA ASP A 240 -24.45 3.10 -13.14
C ASP A 240 -25.12 1.77 -12.78
N ARG A 241 -24.45 0.64 -13.02
CA ARG A 241 -24.97 -0.68 -12.60
C ARG A 241 -25.07 -0.79 -11.08
N ILE A 242 -24.08 -0.29 -10.34
CA ILE A 242 -24.13 -0.24 -8.86
C ILE A 242 -25.29 0.66 -8.38
N ALA A 243 -25.46 1.83 -8.98
CA ALA A 243 -26.59 2.72 -8.69
C ALA A 243 -27.94 2.06 -9.01
N GLY A 244 -28.01 1.31 -10.12
CA GLY A 244 -29.15 0.48 -10.53
C GLY A 244 -29.39 -0.76 -9.65
N GLY A 245 -28.48 -1.04 -8.72
CA GLY A 245 -28.66 -2.03 -7.66
C GLY A 245 -27.80 -3.28 -7.77
N GLU A 246 -26.83 -3.30 -8.68
CA GLU A 246 -25.79 -4.34 -8.69
C GLU A 246 -24.93 -4.25 -7.43
N TYR A 247 -24.63 -5.41 -6.85
CA TYR A 247 -23.72 -5.55 -5.71
C TYR A 247 -22.98 -6.90 -5.80
N PRO A 248 -21.84 -7.07 -5.14
CA PRO A 248 -21.14 -8.34 -5.10
C PRO A 248 -22.00 -9.39 -4.38
N THR A 249 -22.47 -10.39 -5.13
CA THR A 249 -23.35 -11.44 -4.61
C THR A 249 -22.60 -12.57 -3.91
N VAL A 250 -21.30 -12.70 -4.20
CA VAL A 250 -20.41 -13.66 -3.53
C VAL A 250 -19.81 -12.98 -2.31
N GLY A 251 -20.23 -13.44 -1.12
CA GLY A 251 -19.66 -12.99 0.14
C GLY A 251 -18.21 -13.43 0.31
N PRO A 252 -17.31 -12.58 0.81
CA PRO A 252 -15.96 -13.01 1.14
C PRO A 252 -15.97 -14.05 2.26
N PRO A 253 -15.03 -15.00 2.27
CA PRO A 253 -14.89 -15.94 3.38
C PRO A 253 -14.55 -15.19 4.66
N ARG A 254 -15.13 -15.62 5.78
CA ARG A 254 -14.69 -15.19 7.11
C ARG A 254 -13.37 -15.87 7.47
N PRO A 255 -12.51 -15.25 8.31
CA PRO A 255 -11.29 -15.89 8.77
C PRO A 255 -11.57 -17.24 9.45
N GLN A 256 -10.72 -18.23 9.19
CA GLN A 256 -10.82 -19.59 9.73
C GLN A 256 -9.48 -20.10 10.25
N GLY A 257 -9.53 -21.05 11.19
CA GLY A 257 -8.33 -21.65 11.76
C GLY A 257 -7.34 -20.61 12.25
N LYS A 258 -6.08 -20.71 11.79
CA LYS A 258 -4.98 -19.82 12.20
C LYS A 258 -5.17 -18.35 11.84
N GLU A 259 -6.01 -18.03 10.85
CA GLU A 259 -6.29 -16.64 10.45
C GLU A 259 -6.97 -15.87 11.58
N ARG A 260 -7.59 -16.57 12.53
CA ARG A 260 -8.26 -15.97 13.68
C ARG A 260 -7.30 -15.55 14.81
N ASN A 261 -6.03 -15.95 14.71
CA ASN A 261 -5.00 -15.58 15.69
C ASN A 261 -4.37 -14.20 15.38
N VAL A 262 -4.86 -13.51 14.34
CA VAL A 262 -4.33 -12.20 13.95
C VAL A 262 -4.84 -11.13 14.90
N VAL A 263 -3.92 -10.34 15.43
CA VAL A 263 -4.18 -9.09 16.14
C VAL A 263 -3.68 -7.95 15.26
N ILE A 264 -4.56 -7.00 14.95
CA ILE A 264 -4.22 -5.82 14.16
C ILE A 264 -4.25 -4.61 15.09
N THR A 265 -3.14 -3.90 15.20
CA THR A 265 -3.07 -2.60 15.87
C THR A 265 -2.83 -1.52 14.82
N MET A 266 -3.64 -0.46 14.86
CA MET A 266 -3.57 0.65 13.92
C MET A 266 -3.47 1.96 14.68
N TRP A 267 -2.63 2.85 14.15
CA TRP A 267 -2.41 4.20 14.68
C TRP A 267 -2.67 5.23 13.60
N ASP A 268 -3.26 6.37 13.97
CA ASP A 268 -3.16 7.57 13.14
C ASP A 268 -1.71 8.11 13.28
N TRP A 269 -1.10 8.58 12.19
CA TRP A 269 0.33 8.98 12.23
C TRP A 269 0.75 10.18 11.38
N ALA A 270 -0.19 10.72 10.60
CA ALA A 270 0.03 11.91 9.78
C ALA A 270 -1.22 12.80 9.83
N ASP A 271 -1.21 13.92 9.10
CA ASP A 271 -2.34 14.85 9.07
C ASP A 271 -3.31 14.58 7.89
N PRO A 272 -4.57 15.07 7.97
CA PRO A 272 -5.60 14.78 6.95
C PRO A 272 -5.30 15.26 5.52
N LYS A 273 -4.29 16.11 5.31
CA LYS A 273 -3.91 16.65 4.00
C LYS A 273 -2.74 15.91 3.37
N THR A 274 -2.22 14.90 4.04
CA THR A 274 -1.09 14.09 3.57
C THR A 274 -1.51 12.68 3.22
N TYR A 275 -0.79 12.05 2.29
CA TYR A 275 -0.90 10.62 2.03
C TYR A 275 0.45 9.95 2.25
N LEU A 276 0.41 8.65 2.58
CA LEU A 276 1.60 7.84 2.78
C LEU A 276 1.92 7.09 1.49
N HIS A 277 3.18 7.14 1.09
CA HIS A 277 3.70 6.48 -0.11
C HIS A 277 4.46 5.20 0.23
N ASP A 278 5.37 5.26 1.21
CA ASP A 278 6.26 4.17 1.59
C ASP A 278 6.55 4.23 3.10
N GLU A 279 7.14 3.18 3.66
CA GLU A 279 7.52 3.10 5.06
C GLU A 279 8.72 2.18 5.31
N ILE A 280 9.40 2.38 6.44
CA ILE A 280 10.46 1.49 6.91
C ILE A 280 10.34 1.19 8.39
N THR A 281 10.47 -0.10 8.71
CA THR A 281 10.37 -0.62 10.08
C THR A 281 11.72 -1.12 10.60
N THR A 282 12.61 -1.63 9.74
CA THR A 282 13.89 -2.22 10.17
C THR A 282 14.83 -2.43 8.97
N ASP A 283 16.10 -2.79 9.23
CA ASP A 283 17.02 -3.25 8.18
C ASP A 283 16.65 -4.69 7.79
N LYS A 284 16.29 -4.91 6.52
CA LYS A 284 15.94 -6.24 6.01
C LYS A 284 17.06 -7.29 6.19
N ARG A 285 18.32 -6.87 6.31
CA ARG A 285 19.49 -7.74 6.51
C ARG A 285 19.62 -8.18 7.96
N ASN A 286 19.07 -7.40 8.90
CA ASN A 286 18.99 -7.72 10.32
C ASN A 286 17.70 -7.15 10.94
N PRO A 287 16.57 -7.89 10.85
CA PRO A 287 15.27 -7.37 11.24
C PRO A 287 15.14 -6.94 12.71
N THR A 288 16.05 -7.36 13.59
CA THR A 288 16.00 -7.00 15.02
C THR A 288 16.68 -5.67 15.34
N VAL A 289 17.33 -4.99 14.38
CA VAL A 289 18.04 -3.72 14.64
C VAL A 289 17.11 -2.63 15.17
N ASN A 290 15.84 -2.63 14.76
CA ASN A 290 14.80 -1.71 15.20
C ASN A 290 13.61 -2.46 15.82
N ALA A 291 13.88 -3.56 16.53
CA ALA A 291 12.84 -4.31 17.22
C ALA A 291 12.05 -3.40 18.18
N ASN A 292 10.72 -3.36 18.02
CA ASN A 292 9.81 -2.48 18.76
C ASN A 292 10.14 -0.98 18.64
N GLY A 293 10.97 -0.60 17.67
CA GLY A 293 11.37 0.77 17.44
C GLY A 293 10.35 1.56 16.62
N PRO A 294 10.63 2.86 16.40
CA PRO A 294 9.74 3.69 15.61
C PRO A 294 9.69 3.27 14.15
N ILE A 295 8.53 3.44 13.53
CA ILE A 295 8.27 3.22 12.10
C ILE A 295 8.27 4.59 11.42
N TYR A 296 8.95 4.71 10.28
CA TYR A 296 9.10 5.97 9.55
C TYR A 296 8.38 5.88 8.21
N GLY A 297 7.50 6.84 7.91
CA GLY A 297 6.77 6.91 6.64
C GLY A 297 7.29 8.01 5.70
N ALA A 298 7.03 7.85 4.40
CA ALA A 298 7.30 8.83 3.35
C ALA A 298 5.96 9.44 2.88
N LEU A 299 5.93 10.77 2.82
CA LEU A 299 4.76 11.53 2.39
C LEU A 299 4.95 12.08 0.97
N GLU A 300 5.36 11.24 0.02
CA GLU A 300 5.76 11.67 -1.32
C GLU A 300 4.83 12.77 -1.88
N ALA A 301 5.43 13.82 -2.44
CA ALA A 301 4.76 15.06 -2.87
C ALA A 301 4.03 15.89 -1.79
N SER A 302 3.51 15.27 -0.73
CA SER A 302 2.56 15.90 0.20
C SER A 302 3.20 16.92 1.14
N ALA A 303 4.20 16.52 1.94
CA ALA A 303 4.80 17.38 2.97
C ALA A 303 6.28 17.09 3.26
N ASP A 304 6.99 18.05 3.85
CA ASP A 304 8.43 17.97 4.18
C ASP A 304 8.70 17.47 5.60
N TYR A 305 8.11 16.32 5.95
CA TYR A 305 8.44 15.61 7.18
C TYR A 305 8.23 14.09 7.01
N LEU A 306 8.93 13.31 7.82
CA LEU A 306 8.64 11.89 8.02
C LEU A 306 7.63 11.74 9.15
N PRO A 307 6.42 11.21 8.93
CA PRO A 307 5.58 10.73 10.03
C PRO A 307 6.27 9.56 10.72
N VAL A 308 6.14 9.52 12.04
CA VAL A 308 6.77 8.49 12.87
C VAL A 308 5.75 7.90 13.82
N VAL A 309 5.56 6.59 13.80
CA VAL A 309 4.80 5.86 14.84
C VAL A 309 5.77 5.20 15.79
N ASP A 310 5.56 5.41 17.09
CA ASP A 310 6.16 4.59 18.13
C ASP A 310 5.09 3.58 18.62
N PRO A 311 5.18 2.30 18.21
CA PRO A 311 4.16 1.31 18.51
C PRO A 311 4.14 0.92 20.00
N VAL A 312 5.26 1.10 20.73
CA VAL A 312 5.33 0.80 22.17
C VAL A 312 4.66 1.92 22.97
N ARG A 313 4.87 3.17 22.57
CA ARG A 313 4.30 4.34 23.25
C ARG A 313 2.89 4.71 22.78
N ASN A 314 2.40 4.07 21.72
CA ASN A 314 1.12 4.41 21.07
C ASN A 314 1.05 5.90 20.72
N SER A 315 2.14 6.42 20.14
CA SER A 315 2.30 7.84 19.85
C SER A 315 2.77 8.07 18.43
N ALA A 316 2.37 9.21 17.86
CA ALA A 316 2.86 9.70 16.58
C ALA A 316 3.72 10.95 16.77
N SER A 317 4.72 11.14 15.91
CA SER A 317 5.56 12.34 15.86
C SER A 317 6.02 12.61 14.43
N GLN A 318 6.80 13.68 14.24
CA GLN A 318 7.29 14.08 12.92
C GLN A 318 8.79 14.38 12.96
N VAL A 319 9.51 13.98 11.93
CA VAL A 319 10.90 14.37 11.68
C VAL A 319 10.92 15.31 10.48
N LYS A 320 11.22 16.58 10.71
CA LYS A 320 11.28 17.58 9.64
C LYS A 320 12.38 17.25 8.64
N LEU A 321 12.03 17.20 7.36
CA LEU A 321 12.98 17.09 6.26
C LEU A 321 13.45 18.48 5.82
N THR A 322 14.61 18.55 5.19
CA THR A 322 15.18 19.82 4.72
C THR A 322 15.76 19.68 3.33
N VAL A 323 15.81 20.78 2.57
CA VAL A 323 16.57 20.86 1.32
C VAL A 323 17.85 21.66 1.57
N ARG A 324 18.90 21.34 0.83
CA ARG A 324 20.18 22.07 0.87
C ARG A 324 20.07 23.40 0.12
N ASP A 325 19.43 23.38 -1.04
CA ASP A 325 19.15 24.58 -1.83
C ASP A 325 17.68 25.02 -1.63
N PRO A 326 17.43 26.20 -1.03
CA PRO A 326 16.08 26.74 -0.87
C PRO A 326 15.32 26.99 -2.18
N LYS A 327 16.01 27.01 -3.33
CA LYS A 327 15.38 27.12 -4.66
C LYS A 327 14.89 25.77 -5.21
N THR A 328 15.02 24.69 -4.44
CA THR A 328 14.43 23.39 -4.79
C THR A 328 12.92 23.57 -5.02
N PRO A 329 12.37 23.14 -6.18
CA PRO A 329 10.96 23.32 -6.48
C PRO A 329 10.05 22.62 -5.45
N SER A 330 8.95 23.27 -5.11
CA SER A 330 7.88 22.69 -4.30
C SER A 330 6.80 22.10 -5.20
N GLU A 331 6.17 21.01 -4.78
CA GLU A 331 4.95 20.50 -5.42
C GLU A 331 3.79 21.49 -5.40
N ALA A 332 3.85 22.52 -4.53
CA ALA A 332 2.86 23.59 -4.50
C ALA A 332 2.83 24.44 -5.78
N LEU A 333 3.86 24.34 -6.63
CA LEU A 333 3.91 24.99 -7.95
C LEU A 333 2.91 24.39 -8.94
N THR A 334 2.37 23.20 -8.64
CA THR A 334 1.32 22.56 -9.45
C THR A 334 -0.03 22.77 -8.75
N PRO A 335 -0.87 23.74 -9.19
CA PRO A 335 -2.19 23.94 -8.61
C PRO A 335 -3.15 22.78 -8.98
N PRO A 336 -4.27 22.62 -8.25
CA PRO A 336 -5.32 21.69 -8.63
C PRO A 336 -5.83 21.91 -10.05
N ALA A 337 -5.97 20.84 -10.84
CA ALA A 337 -6.52 20.94 -12.20
C ALA A 337 -8.03 21.30 -12.19
N LYS A 338 -8.74 20.78 -11.19
CA LYS A 338 -10.09 21.17 -10.78
C LYS A 338 -10.20 21.08 -9.24
N PRO A 339 -11.18 21.78 -8.63
CA PRO A 339 -11.37 21.72 -7.19
C PRO A 339 -11.53 20.29 -6.69
N SER A 340 -10.84 19.98 -5.58
CA SER A 340 -11.04 18.76 -4.79
C SER A 340 -12.44 18.77 -4.16
N PRO A 341 -13.14 17.63 -4.11
CA PRO A 341 -14.42 17.52 -3.40
C PRO A 341 -14.30 17.70 -1.88
N TYR A 342 -13.08 17.71 -1.33
CA TYR A 342 -12.81 17.84 0.11
C TYR A 342 -12.10 19.14 0.49
N TRP A 343 -11.22 19.62 -0.39
CA TRP A 343 -10.31 20.75 -0.10
C TRP A 343 -10.48 21.94 -1.07
N GLY A 344 -11.45 21.86 -2.00
CA GLY A 344 -11.67 22.91 -2.99
C GLY A 344 -10.43 23.17 -3.84
N ASP A 345 -10.10 24.44 -4.04
CA ASP A 345 -8.93 24.89 -4.81
C ASP A 345 -7.63 24.96 -3.99
N GLU A 346 -7.63 24.47 -2.75
CA GLU A 346 -6.44 24.49 -1.91
C GLU A 346 -5.36 23.55 -2.47
N THR A 347 -4.14 24.10 -2.64
CA THR A 347 -2.93 23.34 -2.93
C THR A 347 -2.39 22.70 -1.65
N ILE A 348 -2.68 21.41 -1.45
CA ILE A 348 -2.34 20.67 -0.23
C ILE A 348 -1.02 19.91 -0.30
N TRP A 349 -0.54 19.57 -1.49
CA TRP A 349 0.79 18.98 -1.69
C TRP A 349 1.81 20.09 -1.84
N THR A 350 2.74 20.14 -0.88
CA THR A 350 3.64 21.28 -0.68
C THR A 350 5.11 20.88 -0.57
N SER A 351 5.43 19.60 -0.68
CA SER A 351 6.77 19.08 -0.40
C SER A 351 7.83 19.64 -1.36
N GLN A 352 8.97 20.08 -0.83
CA GLN A 352 10.20 20.33 -1.56
C GLN A 352 11.12 19.10 -1.53
N ALA A 353 11.30 18.49 -0.35
CA ALA A 353 12.18 17.34 -0.16
C ALA A 353 11.66 16.09 -0.90
N ASN A 354 10.34 15.95 -1.05
CA ASN A 354 9.67 14.91 -1.83
C ASN A 354 10.28 13.52 -1.56
N ALA A 355 10.26 13.13 -0.28
CA ALA A 355 10.75 11.84 0.19
C ALA A 355 9.91 10.71 -0.41
N HIS A 356 10.58 9.66 -0.87
CA HIS A 356 9.93 8.61 -1.64
C HIS A 356 10.07 7.24 -1.03
N SER A 357 11.30 6.76 -0.80
CA SER A 357 11.54 5.44 -0.20
C SER A 357 12.70 5.47 0.79
N PHE A 358 12.89 4.34 1.47
CA PHE A 358 13.85 4.22 2.55
C PHE A 358 14.74 2.99 2.46
N ALA A 359 15.88 3.07 3.14
CA ALA A 359 16.60 1.91 3.64
C ALA A 359 17.09 2.20 5.06
N MET A 360 17.05 1.20 5.94
CA MET A 360 17.63 1.31 7.28
C MET A 360 18.97 0.57 7.33
N ASP A 361 19.96 1.17 7.99
CA ASP A 361 21.25 0.51 8.18
C ASP A 361 21.35 -0.23 9.53
N LYS A 362 22.46 -0.96 9.69
CA LYS A 362 22.77 -1.74 10.90
C LYS A 362 22.94 -0.93 12.19
N GLN A 363 22.94 0.41 12.14
CA GLN A 363 22.92 1.29 13.31
C GLN A 363 21.50 1.82 13.62
N GLY A 364 20.51 1.47 12.81
CA GLY A 364 19.15 1.99 12.88
C GLY A 364 19.00 3.37 12.24
N ARG A 365 19.99 3.86 11.47
CA ARG A 365 19.84 5.13 10.76
C ARG A 365 19.00 4.93 9.50
N VAL A 366 18.21 5.94 9.16
CA VAL A 366 17.25 5.91 8.06
C VAL A 366 17.81 6.71 6.88
N TRP A 367 18.09 6.01 5.79
CA TRP A 367 18.50 6.57 4.51
C TRP A 367 17.27 6.76 3.64
N ILE A 368 17.12 7.94 3.05
CA ILE A 368 15.88 8.42 2.47
C ILE A 368 16.16 8.88 1.04
N ALA A 369 15.42 8.41 0.06
CA ALA A 369 15.43 9.00 -1.27
C ALA A 369 14.67 10.33 -1.17
N ALA A 370 15.37 11.46 -1.25
CA ALA A 370 14.77 12.79 -1.13
C ALA A 370 15.56 13.85 -1.92
N ARG A 371 14.85 14.83 -2.48
CA ARG A 371 15.44 16.01 -3.12
C ARG A 371 16.19 16.82 -2.08
N VAL A 372 17.36 17.31 -2.46
CA VAL A 372 18.12 18.26 -1.65
C VAL A 372 18.44 19.53 -2.42
N ARG A 373 18.33 19.51 -3.76
CA ARG A 373 18.62 20.64 -4.64
C ARG A 373 17.76 20.63 -5.90
N GLN A 374 17.90 21.67 -6.72
CA GLN A 374 17.38 21.71 -8.09
C GLN A 374 18.03 20.64 -8.98
N ASN A 375 17.39 20.35 -10.13
CA ASN A 375 17.82 19.30 -11.06
C ASN A 375 19.29 19.36 -11.51
N PRO A 376 19.88 20.52 -11.85
CA PRO A 376 21.26 20.58 -12.32
C PRO A 376 22.24 19.97 -11.32
N THR A 377 23.05 19.02 -11.78
CA THR A 377 24.08 18.35 -10.97
C THR A 377 25.29 19.26 -10.73
N PRO A 378 26.09 19.04 -9.67
CA PRO A 378 27.39 19.70 -9.53
C PRO A 378 28.34 19.44 -10.71
N ASP A 379 29.32 20.32 -10.90
CA ASP A 379 30.27 20.21 -12.03
C ASP A 379 31.07 18.89 -12.02
N TRP A 380 31.35 18.33 -10.85
CA TRP A 380 32.06 17.06 -10.73
C TRP A 380 31.23 15.83 -11.19
N CYS A 381 29.94 16.01 -11.51
CA CYS A 381 29.10 14.99 -12.15
C CYS A 381 29.14 15.05 -13.69
N ARG A 382 29.68 16.13 -14.25
CA ARG A 382 29.54 16.49 -15.67
C ARG A 382 30.81 16.19 -16.44
N GLU A 383 30.75 16.46 -17.74
CA GLU A 383 31.89 16.35 -18.65
C GLU A 383 33.08 17.18 -18.13
N ASN A 384 34.30 16.69 -18.38
CA ASN A 384 35.57 17.24 -17.87
C ASN A 384 35.85 17.04 -16.37
N SER A 385 34.97 16.35 -15.63
CA SER A 385 35.25 15.93 -14.25
C SER A 385 36.36 14.87 -14.19
N ASP A 386 37.12 14.88 -13.08
CA ASP A 386 38.09 13.84 -12.75
C ASP A 386 37.44 12.57 -12.16
N HIS A 387 36.16 12.64 -11.78
CA HIS A 387 35.41 11.52 -11.20
C HIS A 387 35.31 10.36 -12.21
N PRO A 388 35.70 9.11 -11.85
CA PRO A 388 35.72 7.98 -12.78
C PRO A 388 34.38 7.75 -13.49
N SER A 389 33.27 7.79 -12.76
CA SER A 389 31.93 7.63 -13.33
C SER A 389 31.53 8.76 -14.27
N ALA A 390 31.96 10.00 -14.00
CA ALA A 390 31.64 11.15 -14.87
C ALA A 390 32.43 11.10 -16.17
N LYS A 391 33.67 10.59 -16.15
CA LYS A 391 34.45 10.29 -17.36
C LYS A 391 33.79 9.20 -18.21
N ALA A 392 33.19 8.19 -17.57
CA ALA A 392 32.51 7.11 -18.27
C ALA A 392 31.14 7.54 -18.82
N PHE A 393 30.36 8.30 -18.04
CA PHE A 393 29.02 8.76 -18.41
C PHE A 393 28.64 10.02 -17.61
N PRO A 394 28.82 11.24 -18.14
CA PRO A 394 28.49 12.46 -17.41
C PRO A 394 26.98 12.62 -17.24
N ILE A 395 26.55 13.11 -16.07
CA ILE A 395 25.14 13.36 -15.75
C ILE A 395 24.95 14.84 -15.48
N ASN A 396 24.18 15.52 -16.35
CA ASN A 396 23.93 16.96 -16.24
C ASN A 396 22.81 17.32 -15.27
N GLN A 397 21.87 16.39 -15.05
CA GLN A 397 20.69 16.62 -14.23
C GLN A 397 20.26 15.34 -13.50
N SER A 398 19.73 15.50 -12.30
CA SER A 398 19.20 14.43 -11.45
C SER A 398 18.00 14.93 -10.65
N GLY A 399 16.93 14.15 -10.54
CA GLY A 399 15.72 14.58 -9.83
C GLY A 399 15.86 14.56 -8.30
N ARG A 400 16.09 13.37 -7.73
CA ARG A 400 16.09 13.13 -6.27
C ARG A 400 17.46 12.61 -5.82
N GLN A 401 17.89 12.99 -4.61
CA GLN A 401 19.17 12.62 -4.01
C GLN A 401 18.93 11.83 -2.70
N ILE A 402 19.72 12.03 -1.65
CA ILE A 402 19.63 11.28 -0.40
C ILE A 402 19.51 12.23 0.79
N GLN A 403 18.73 11.82 1.79
CA GLN A 403 18.83 12.35 3.15
C GLN A 403 19.10 11.21 4.14
N LEU A 404 19.80 11.52 5.22
CA LEU A 404 20.10 10.60 6.31
C LEU A 404 19.51 11.15 7.61
N TYR A 405 18.62 10.39 8.23
CA TYR A 405 18.16 10.64 9.59
C TYR A 405 18.83 9.67 10.56
N ASP A 406 19.46 10.20 11.60
CA ASP A 406 20.00 9.42 12.72
C ASP A 406 19.08 9.56 13.94
N PRO A 407 18.31 8.52 14.31
CA PRO A 407 17.41 8.58 15.46
C PRO A 407 18.10 8.87 16.80
N LYS A 408 19.39 8.55 16.94
CA LYS A 408 20.13 8.75 18.19
C LYS A 408 20.45 10.22 18.42
N SER A 409 20.97 10.89 17.39
CA SER A 409 21.29 12.32 17.43
C SER A 409 20.11 13.22 17.07
N LYS A 410 19.04 12.63 16.49
CA LYS A 410 17.90 13.33 15.88
C LYS A 410 18.28 14.27 14.74
N GLN A 411 19.46 14.05 14.13
CA GLN A 411 19.96 14.89 13.06
C GLN A 411 19.47 14.38 11.69
N VAL A 412 19.00 15.31 10.86
CA VAL A 412 18.78 15.09 9.43
C VAL A 412 19.95 15.72 8.65
N THR A 413 20.57 14.94 7.78
CA THR A 413 21.70 15.36 6.94
C THR A 413 21.34 15.20 5.46
N THR A 414 21.52 16.24 4.67
CA THR A 414 21.37 16.15 3.21
C THR A 414 22.62 15.56 2.58
N VAL A 415 22.47 14.71 1.57
CA VAL A 415 23.56 14.07 0.83
C VAL A 415 23.31 14.21 -0.67
N ASP A 416 24.24 14.82 -1.39
CA ASP A 416 24.11 15.01 -2.83
C ASP A 416 24.59 13.80 -3.64
N THR A 417 23.87 13.47 -4.71
CA THR A 417 24.20 12.41 -5.66
C THR A 417 24.12 12.92 -7.09
N CYS A 418 25.03 12.47 -7.95
CA CYS A 418 25.00 12.80 -9.38
C CYS A 418 23.85 12.16 -10.12
N PHE A 419 23.41 10.98 -9.68
CA PHE A 419 22.29 10.24 -10.26
C PHE A 419 20.99 10.51 -9.48
N GLY A 420 19.85 10.26 -10.14
CA GLY A 420 18.54 10.27 -9.50
C GLY A 420 18.33 9.05 -8.62
N THR A 421 17.62 9.20 -7.50
CA THR A 421 17.26 8.12 -6.58
C THR A 421 15.74 7.89 -6.56
N HIS A 422 15.34 6.63 -6.34
CA HIS A 422 13.94 6.24 -6.19
C HIS A 422 13.85 5.15 -5.13
N HIS A 423 13.74 3.87 -5.47
CA HIS A 423 13.81 2.78 -4.49
C HIS A 423 15.26 2.52 -4.06
N ILE A 424 15.46 2.30 -2.77
CA ILE A 424 16.79 2.14 -2.16
C ILE A 424 16.93 0.75 -1.57
N ASN A 425 18.08 0.09 -1.81
CA ASN A 425 18.42 -1.14 -1.10
C ASN A 425 19.91 -1.22 -0.72
N PHE A 426 20.17 -1.70 0.49
CA PHE A 426 21.52 -2.09 0.90
C PHE A 426 21.95 -3.42 0.29
N ASP A 427 23.21 -3.49 -0.12
CA ASP A 427 23.95 -4.76 -0.22
C ASP A 427 24.54 -5.18 1.14
N TYR A 428 25.25 -6.31 1.19
CA TYR A 428 25.90 -6.79 2.41
C TYR A 428 27.20 -6.08 2.79
N ASN A 429 27.70 -5.19 1.92
CA ASN A 429 28.90 -4.38 2.16
C ASN A 429 28.58 -2.99 2.71
N ASP A 430 27.31 -2.70 3.01
CA ASP A 430 26.81 -1.37 3.42
C ASP A 430 26.87 -0.32 2.29
N THR A 431 26.78 -0.77 1.04
CA THR A 431 26.56 0.10 -0.13
C THR A 431 25.08 0.15 -0.45
N LEU A 432 24.58 1.36 -0.68
CA LEU A 432 23.23 1.60 -1.18
C LEU A 432 23.22 1.52 -2.71
N TRP A 433 22.18 0.88 -3.24
CA TRP A 433 21.88 0.76 -4.67
C TRP A 433 20.49 1.35 -4.93
N PHE A 434 20.31 1.95 -6.10
CA PHE A 434 19.19 2.87 -6.35
C PHE A 434 18.54 2.61 -7.70
N SER A 435 17.22 2.52 -7.70
CA SER A 435 16.46 2.79 -8.92
C SER A 435 16.29 4.30 -9.13
N GLY A 436 15.72 4.73 -10.27
CA GLY A 436 15.52 6.16 -10.58
C GLY A 436 16.73 6.88 -11.21
N GLY A 437 17.84 6.17 -11.43
CA GLY A 437 19.03 6.70 -12.12
C GLY A 437 18.83 6.92 -13.63
N GLY A 438 17.72 6.46 -14.21
CA GLY A 438 17.42 6.59 -15.63
C GLY A 438 18.37 5.71 -16.46
N PRO A 439 19.29 6.30 -17.26
CA PRO A 439 20.20 5.53 -18.11
C PRO A 439 21.37 4.87 -17.36
N VAL A 440 21.48 5.08 -16.04
CA VAL A 440 22.57 4.54 -15.21
C VAL A 440 22.04 3.81 -13.97
N GLU A 441 22.84 2.87 -13.46
CA GLU A 441 22.74 2.38 -12.08
C GLU A 441 23.71 3.17 -11.21
N GLY A 442 23.22 3.73 -10.11
CA GLY A 442 24.01 4.48 -9.14
C GLY A 442 24.18 3.72 -7.84
N TRP A 443 25.30 3.94 -7.15
CA TRP A 443 25.55 3.40 -5.82
C TRP A 443 26.19 4.41 -4.88
N PHE A 444 26.01 4.20 -3.59
CA PHE A 444 26.53 5.06 -2.53
C PHE A 444 27.09 4.23 -1.36
N ASN A 445 28.40 4.31 -1.16
CA ASN A 445 29.11 3.63 -0.08
C ASN A 445 28.95 4.41 1.23
N THR A 446 28.09 3.88 2.10
CA THR A 446 27.76 4.57 3.35
C THR A 446 28.94 4.61 4.33
N LYS A 447 29.82 3.61 4.35
CA LYS A 447 31.01 3.57 5.21
C LYS A 447 31.94 4.74 4.87
N VAL A 448 32.28 4.88 3.58
CA VAL A 448 33.14 5.97 3.10
C VAL A 448 32.55 7.33 3.47
N TYR A 449 31.25 7.54 3.22
CA TYR A 449 30.60 8.81 3.58
C TYR A 449 30.60 9.05 5.09
N LEU A 450 30.28 8.04 5.90
CA LEU A 450 30.19 8.22 7.34
C LEU A 450 31.53 8.55 7.98
N GLU A 451 32.62 7.98 7.46
CA GLU A 451 34.00 8.23 7.90
C GLU A 451 34.54 9.57 7.40
N THR A 452 34.30 9.93 6.14
CA THR A 452 34.97 11.06 5.48
C THR A 452 34.11 12.30 5.30
N LYS A 453 32.78 12.14 5.32
CA LYS A 453 31.78 13.13 4.89
C LYS A 453 31.93 13.60 3.45
N ASP A 454 32.72 12.89 2.64
CA ASP A 454 32.96 13.22 1.24
C ASP A 454 31.93 12.50 0.34
N GLU A 455 30.93 13.25 -0.10
CA GLU A 455 29.86 12.78 -0.97
C GLU A 455 30.38 12.35 -2.34
N LYS A 456 31.36 13.08 -2.90
CA LYS A 456 31.96 12.79 -4.20
C LYS A 456 32.69 11.46 -4.15
N LYS A 457 33.48 11.22 -3.10
CA LYS A 457 34.24 9.97 -2.92
C LYS A 457 33.35 8.77 -2.60
N ALA A 458 32.22 8.99 -1.94
CA ALA A 458 31.34 7.91 -1.49
C ALA A 458 30.47 7.31 -2.60
N GLN A 459 30.43 7.87 -3.80
CA GLN A 459 29.46 7.45 -4.81
C GLN A 459 30.09 7.05 -6.14
N GLY A 460 29.32 6.30 -6.93
CA GLY A 460 29.65 5.98 -8.31
C GLY A 460 28.39 5.62 -9.10
N TRP A 461 28.53 5.51 -10.42
CA TRP A 461 27.46 5.10 -11.29
C TRP A 461 28.03 4.51 -12.57
N THR A 462 27.23 3.69 -13.25
CA THR A 462 27.59 3.12 -14.55
C THR A 462 26.40 3.14 -15.50
N PRO A 463 26.58 3.42 -16.80
CA PRO A 463 25.55 3.14 -17.79
C PRO A 463 25.29 1.63 -17.87
N PHE A 464 24.08 1.28 -18.28
CA PHE A 464 23.73 -0.12 -18.55
C PHE A 464 24.33 -0.57 -19.89
N ILE A 465 25.23 -1.54 -19.84
CA ILE A 465 25.90 -2.09 -21.01
C ILE A 465 25.59 -3.58 -21.05
N LEU A 466 25.00 -4.02 -22.16
CA LEU A 466 24.71 -5.41 -22.44
C LEU A 466 25.93 -6.00 -23.17
N ASP A 467 26.46 -7.09 -22.61
CA ASP A 467 27.49 -7.94 -23.21
C ASP A 467 26.93 -8.64 -24.46
N THR A 468 26.90 -7.92 -25.58
CA THR A 468 26.33 -8.41 -26.84
C THR A 468 27.28 -9.31 -27.61
N ASN A 469 28.58 -9.24 -27.31
CA ASN A 469 29.58 -10.12 -27.92
C ASN A 469 29.76 -11.44 -27.13
N GLY A 470 29.25 -11.51 -25.89
CA GLY A 470 29.15 -12.71 -25.07
C GLY A 470 30.44 -13.12 -24.37
N ASN A 471 31.40 -12.21 -24.21
CA ASN A 471 32.72 -12.54 -23.67
C ASN A 471 32.84 -12.40 -22.14
N GLY A 472 31.77 -11.95 -21.48
CA GLY A 472 31.68 -11.80 -20.02
C GLY A 472 32.44 -10.60 -19.45
N LYS A 473 32.87 -9.66 -20.28
CA LYS A 473 33.60 -8.44 -19.89
C LYS A 473 32.93 -7.21 -20.48
N ARG A 474 33.18 -6.06 -19.85
CA ARG A 474 32.77 -4.77 -20.39
C ARG A 474 33.80 -4.28 -21.41
N ASP A 475 33.37 -4.14 -22.66
CA ASP A 475 34.18 -3.63 -23.77
C ASP A 475 33.80 -2.19 -24.14
N ALA A 476 34.45 -1.67 -25.19
CA ALA A 476 33.92 -0.54 -25.92
C ALA A 476 32.50 -0.87 -26.39
N TYR A 477 31.59 0.10 -26.32
CA TYR A 477 30.18 -0.12 -26.63
C TYR A 477 29.66 0.84 -27.70
N VAL A 478 28.59 0.42 -28.37
CA VAL A 478 27.78 1.28 -29.23
C VAL A 478 26.58 1.85 -28.46
N GLU A 479 26.10 3.01 -28.88
CA GLU A 479 24.93 3.68 -28.28
C GLU A 479 23.61 2.94 -28.60
N PRO A 480 22.52 3.17 -27.84
CA PRO A 480 21.26 2.43 -28.00
C PRO A 480 20.68 2.44 -29.42
N ASP A 481 20.78 3.58 -30.10
CA ASP A 481 20.22 3.78 -31.45
C ASP A 481 21.19 3.33 -32.56
N ALA A 482 22.42 2.96 -32.22
CA ALA A 482 23.40 2.46 -33.17
C ALA A 482 23.14 0.98 -33.51
N PRO A 483 23.50 0.52 -34.73
CA PRO A 483 23.44 -0.90 -35.07
C PRO A 483 24.37 -1.72 -34.16
N LEU A 484 24.05 -3.00 -33.98
CA LEU A 484 24.93 -3.93 -33.27
C LEU A 484 26.29 -4.02 -33.99
N ASP A 485 27.38 -3.97 -33.23
CA ASP A 485 28.74 -4.21 -33.69
C ASP A 485 29.24 -5.49 -33.00
N PRO A 486 29.52 -6.58 -33.75
CA PRO A 486 29.92 -7.87 -33.17
C PRO A 486 31.21 -7.81 -32.33
N THR A 487 31.99 -6.73 -32.45
CA THR A 487 33.24 -6.54 -31.71
C THR A 487 33.07 -5.69 -30.44
N LYS A 488 31.84 -5.23 -30.16
CA LYS A 488 31.53 -4.30 -29.09
C LYS A 488 30.32 -4.74 -28.30
N ASP A 489 30.20 -4.16 -27.11
CA ASP A 489 28.98 -4.22 -26.32
C ASP A 489 27.95 -3.21 -26.81
N LYS A 490 26.73 -3.27 -26.27
CA LYS A 490 25.69 -2.29 -26.54
C LYS A 490 25.17 -1.65 -25.27
N ARG A 491 25.19 -0.31 -25.22
CA ARG A 491 24.48 0.42 -24.18
C ARG A 491 22.98 0.22 -24.37
N ILE A 492 22.28 -0.08 -23.29
CA ILE A 492 20.82 -0.21 -23.26
C ILE A 492 20.22 0.85 -22.35
N ASN A 493 18.99 1.27 -22.63
CA ASN A 493 18.22 2.13 -21.74
C ASN A 493 17.35 1.24 -20.85
N ALA A 494 17.91 0.78 -19.73
CA ALA A 494 17.25 -0.11 -18.80
C ALA A 494 16.98 0.57 -17.45
N ALA A 495 16.13 1.60 -17.45
CA ALA A 495 15.80 2.30 -16.22
C ALA A 495 15.14 1.34 -15.21
N PHE A 496 15.81 1.11 -14.08
CA PHE A 496 15.27 0.29 -13.00
C PHE A 496 14.10 1.02 -12.35
N TYR A 497 13.03 0.26 -12.06
CA TYR A 497 12.01 0.64 -11.09
C TYR A 497 12.30 -0.02 -9.76
N ALA A 498 12.51 -1.34 -9.73
CA ALA A 498 13.00 -2.04 -8.54
C ALA A 498 14.51 -2.32 -8.66
N VAL A 499 15.22 -2.25 -7.54
CA VAL A 499 16.65 -2.57 -7.42
C VAL A 499 16.86 -3.55 -6.28
N ALA A 500 17.60 -4.63 -6.52
CA ALA A 500 17.79 -5.70 -5.55
C ALA A 500 19.24 -6.24 -5.63
N PRO A 501 20.11 -5.84 -4.70
CA PRO A 501 21.42 -6.45 -4.57
C PRO A 501 21.31 -7.94 -4.26
N SER A 502 22.02 -8.76 -5.03
CA SER A 502 22.06 -10.21 -4.88
C SER A 502 22.76 -10.61 -3.58
N THR A 503 22.20 -11.61 -2.91
CA THR A 503 22.78 -12.17 -1.69
C THR A 503 23.86 -13.22 -1.97
N LYS A 504 24.12 -13.56 -3.24
CA LYS A 504 24.92 -14.73 -3.63
C LYS A 504 26.21 -14.40 -4.38
N ASP A 505 26.16 -13.42 -5.27
CA ASP A 505 27.17 -13.27 -6.34
C ASP A 505 27.54 -11.80 -6.61
N GLY A 506 27.13 -10.87 -5.75
CA GLY A 506 27.42 -9.44 -5.90
C GLY A 506 26.71 -8.74 -7.06
N ALA A 507 25.91 -9.46 -7.84
CA ALA A 507 25.13 -8.86 -8.92
C ALA A 507 24.01 -7.97 -8.39
N ILE A 508 23.58 -7.00 -9.17
CA ILE A 508 22.45 -6.12 -8.87
C ILE A 508 21.32 -6.44 -9.83
N TRP A 509 20.21 -6.91 -9.29
CA TRP A 509 19.02 -7.20 -10.09
C TRP A 509 18.14 -5.97 -10.19
N GLY A 510 17.79 -5.60 -11.41
CA GLY A 510 16.82 -4.55 -11.70
C GLY A 510 15.58 -5.11 -12.36
N ALA A 511 14.42 -4.51 -12.08
CA ALA A 511 13.21 -4.76 -12.84
C ALA A 511 12.66 -3.45 -13.41
N GLY A 512 12.27 -3.49 -14.68
CA GLY A 512 11.60 -2.40 -15.38
C GLY A 512 10.11 -2.63 -15.47
N LEU A 513 9.34 -1.56 -15.26
CA LEU A 513 7.92 -1.55 -15.54
C LEU A 513 7.65 -1.62 -17.05
N GLY A 514 6.47 -2.09 -17.43
CA GLY A 514 6.02 -2.17 -18.82
C GLY A 514 5.18 -3.41 -19.08
N MET A 515 4.67 -3.56 -20.31
CA MET A 515 4.09 -4.81 -20.79
C MET A 515 4.54 -5.08 -22.24
N PRO A 516 5.47 -6.03 -22.48
CA PRO A 516 6.24 -6.76 -21.46
C PRO A 516 7.15 -5.81 -20.66
N GLY A 517 7.33 -6.09 -19.38
CA GLY A 517 8.40 -5.48 -18.57
C GLY A 517 9.74 -6.18 -18.85
N PHE A 518 10.76 -5.85 -18.06
CA PHE A 518 12.08 -6.48 -18.18
C PHE A 518 12.74 -6.73 -16.83
N VAL A 519 13.68 -7.67 -16.80
CA VAL A 519 14.57 -7.91 -15.66
C VAL A 519 16.01 -7.86 -16.17
N VAL A 520 16.88 -7.16 -15.45
CA VAL A 520 18.30 -7.00 -15.78
C VAL A 520 19.14 -7.49 -14.62
N ARG A 521 20.21 -8.22 -14.94
CA ARG A 521 21.26 -8.58 -13.99
C ARG A 521 22.49 -7.75 -14.31
N LEU A 522 22.80 -6.77 -13.49
CA LEU A 522 24.02 -5.98 -13.58
C LEU A 522 25.12 -6.65 -12.78
N VAL A 523 26.32 -6.74 -13.34
CA VAL A 523 27.54 -7.08 -12.60
C VAL A 523 28.36 -5.80 -12.52
N PRO A 524 28.46 -5.17 -11.35
CA PRO A 524 29.06 -3.84 -11.20
C PRO A 524 30.59 -3.83 -11.35
#